data_AF-A0A3D3ZSI4-F1
#
_entry.id   AF-A0A3D3ZSI4-F1
#
_cell.length_a   1.000
_cell.length_b   1.000
_cell.length_c   1.000
_cell.angle_alpha   90.00
_cell.angle_beta   90.00
_cell.angle_gamma   90.00
#
_symmetry.space_group_name_H-M   'P 1'
#
loop_
_entity.id
_entity.type
_entity.pdbx_description
1 polymer ?
#
loop_
_entity_poly.entity_id
_entity_poly.type
_entity_poly.pdbx_seq_one_letter_code
_entity_poly.pdbx_strand_id
1 'polypeptide(L)'
;MIAFGAFYLVRGDDSTPAPTEVAQTEAPQVAPEPEAEAAPDPLFFLQGIDLGDGNVTLVLNDELTNQGRLVVTDRSALAAAQATAFVTVSTEEGGTVELIEAGAPPQYAFAKIYRDDILVATLTCTTTLCGGFTPEHMDISTLLDVAQPLTSAQSSFDAYDDYLASFEAVNATTEYMFLDLRPADPFPLEKQTARMELALPTLVTPANAAFDPNVASALARTIVEPLLPDGAQISEVVFTATGEGLVADGDSGTPVLAGGAPIPFPAVKFTDVTVSIQGVSTLSSAALDSLSGQPLQRTDYQDAFETFVTQRLQSSCADCFTVKMNGDFYDDATIIASEPESYQLDYYDLREAP
;
A
#
# COMPACT_ATOMS: atom_id res chain seq x y z
N MET A 1 9.57 43.14 -28.96
CA MET A 1 8.11 43.44 -28.96
C MET A 1 7.55 42.90 -30.26
N ILE A 2 6.58 41.99 -30.17
CA ILE A 2 5.95 41.25 -31.27
C ILE A 2 5.11 42.20 -32.14
N ALA A 3 5.11 42.02 -33.46
CA ALA A 3 3.93 42.29 -34.30
C ALA A 3 3.96 41.46 -35.61
N PHE A 4 2.87 40.72 -35.80
CA PHE A 4 2.48 39.92 -36.96
C PHE A 4 1.92 40.78 -38.11
N GLY A 5 1.80 40.22 -39.32
CA GLY A 5 0.70 40.60 -40.24
C GLY A 5 0.96 40.58 -41.76
N ALA A 6 0.95 39.38 -42.34
CA ALA A 6 0.14 38.90 -43.48
C ALA A 6 -0.25 39.74 -44.75
N PHE A 7 -0.23 39.01 -45.89
CA PHE A 7 -0.97 39.10 -47.18
C PHE A 7 -0.68 40.22 -48.21
N TYR A 8 -0.39 39.86 -49.48
CA TYR A 8 -1.34 39.65 -50.61
C TYR A 8 -0.61 39.52 -51.97
N LEU A 9 -1.19 38.72 -52.88
CA LEU A 9 -0.87 38.60 -54.32
C LEU A 9 -1.45 39.80 -55.13
N VAL A 10 -0.84 40.10 -56.30
CA VAL A 10 -1.47 40.20 -57.66
C VAL A 10 -0.78 41.22 -58.62
N ARG A 11 -0.39 40.70 -59.80
CA ARG A 11 -0.33 41.19 -61.22
C ARG A 11 0.28 42.55 -61.67
N GLY A 12 1.04 42.45 -62.76
CA GLY A 12 1.06 43.32 -63.95
C GLY A 12 1.67 42.54 -65.14
N ASP A 13 0.87 42.15 -66.14
CA ASP A 13 0.67 42.73 -67.49
C ASP A 13 1.89 42.64 -68.45
N ASP A 14 1.80 41.74 -69.45
CA ASP A 14 1.67 42.00 -70.92
C ASP A 14 3.00 42.40 -71.60
N SER A 15 3.51 41.85 -72.72
CA SER A 15 2.93 41.12 -73.86
C SER A 15 4.06 40.54 -74.80
N THR A 16 3.74 39.42 -75.46
CA THR A 16 4.22 38.66 -76.68
C THR A 16 5.27 39.31 -77.64
N PRO A 17 6.07 38.60 -78.51
CA PRO A 17 5.80 37.27 -79.12
C PRO A 17 6.98 36.25 -79.28
N ALA A 18 6.60 35.02 -79.62
CA ALA A 18 7.43 33.81 -79.83
C ALA A 18 8.39 33.87 -81.05
N PRO A 19 9.37 32.94 -81.11
CA PRO A 19 9.14 31.76 -81.95
C PRO A 19 9.61 30.43 -81.35
N THR A 20 8.91 29.38 -81.76
CA THR A 20 9.16 27.96 -81.52
C THR A 20 10.43 27.47 -82.23
N GLU A 21 11.35 26.80 -81.53
CA GLU A 21 12.36 25.95 -82.16
C GLU A 21 12.66 24.70 -81.28
N VAL A 22 12.17 23.58 -81.81
CA VAL A 22 12.50 22.14 -81.66
C VAL A 22 13.01 21.56 -80.32
N ALA A 23 12.27 20.55 -79.84
CA ALA A 23 12.61 19.67 -78.74
C ALA A 23 13.84 18.78 -79.02
N GLN A 24 14.75 18.71 -78.04
CA GLN A 24 15.64 17.56 -77.84
C GLN A 24 15.05 16.68 -76.74
N THR A 25 14.85 15.40 -77.05
CA THR A 25 14.41 14.37 -76.11
C THR A 25 15.57 14.03 -75.17
N GLU A 26 15.50 14.48 -73.93
CA GLU A 26 16.38 14.02 -72.85
C GLU A 26 15.80 12.70 -72.30
N ALA A 27 16.63 11.64 -72.29
CA ALA A 27 16.23 10.34 -71.78
C ALA A 27 15.94 10.43 -70.26
N PRO A 28 14.98 9.67 -69.71
CA PRO A 28 14.70 9.72 -68.28
C PRO A 28 15.91 9.24 -67.49
N GLN A 29 16.46 10.10 -66.63
CA GLN A 29 17.34 9.66 -65.55
C GLN A 29 16.50 8.81 -64.59
N VAL A 30 16.80 7.52 -64.54
CA VAL A 30 16.30 6.63 -63.50
C VAL A 30 16.91 7.10 -62.19
N ALA A 31 16.09 7.68 -61.32
CA ALA A 31 16.49 7.95 -59.95
C ALA A 31 16.92 6.64 -59.29
N PRO A 32 17.98 6.61 -58.45
CA PRO A 32 18.29 5.43 -57.67
C PRO A 32 17.04 5.08 -56.86
N GLU A 33 16.58 3.84 -56.99
CA GLU A 33 15.52 3.31 -56.15
C GLU A 33 15.98 3.45 -54.68
N PRO A 34 15.19 4.08 -53.80
CA PRO A 34 15.57 4.20 -52.40
C PRO A 34 15.82 2.79 -51.87
N GLU A 35 17.04 2.56 -51.39
CA GLU A 35 17.44 1.31 -50.75
C GLU A 35 16.48 1.08 -49.60
N ALA A 36 15.62 0.07 -49.73
CA ALA A 36 14.65 -0.26 -48.70
C ALA A 36 15.40 -0.49 -47.39
N GLU A 37 15.06 0.30 -46.37
CA GLU A 37 15.57 0.10 -45.02
C GLU A 37 15.28 -1.35 -44.64
N ALA A 38 16.33 -2.12 -44.32
CA ALA A 38 16.17 -3.52 -43.98
C ALA A 38 15.21 -3.63 -42.79
N ALA A 39 14.16 -4.44 -42.94
CA ALA A 39 13.24 -4.70 -41.84
C ALA A 39 14.05 -5.25 -40.64
N PRO A 40 13.76 -4.79 -39.41
CA PRO A 40 14.48 -5.22 -38.22
C PRO A 40 14.32 -6.74 -38.04
N ASP A 41 15.42 -7.40 -37.68
CA ASP A 41 15.44 -8.84 -37.48
C ASP A 41 14.44 -9.26 -36.38
N PRO A 42 13.66 -10.33 -36.59
CA PRO A 42 12.72 -10.81 -35.59
C PRO A 42 13.44 -11.34 -34.35
N LEU A 43 12.95 -10.94 -33.17
CA LEU A 43 13.42 -11.46 -31.89
C LEU A 43 12.62 -12.71 -31.50
N PHE A 44 13.25 -13.88 -31.63
CA PHE A 44 12.70 -15.15 -31.14
C PHE A 44 12.92 -15.28 -29.64
N PHE A 45 11.97 -14.78 -28.85
CA PHE A 45 12.17 -14.53 -27.41
C PHE A 45 12.18 -15.78 -26.52
N LEU A 46 11.71 -16.92 -27.03
CA LEU A 46 11.85 -18.22 -26.35
C LEU A 46 13.14 -18.94 -26.74
N GLN A 47 13.85 -18.47 -27.77
CA GLN A 47 15.08 -19.08 -28.23
C GLN A 47 16.17 -18.92 -27.17
N GLY A 48 16.77 -20.03 -26.74
CA GLY A 48 17.81 -20.03 -25.71
C GLY A 48 17.30 -20.11 -24.27
N ILE A 49 16.00 -19.96 -24.04
CA ILE A 49 15.40 -20.26 -22.73
C ILE A 49 15.43 -21.78 -22.51
N ASP A 50 16.05 -22.23 -21.43
CA ASP A 50 16.01 -23.64 -21.04
C ASP A 50 14.60 -23.99 -20.51
N LEU A 51 13.86 -24.76 -21.31
CA LEU A 51 12.54 -25.32 -21.00
C LEU A 51 12.64 -26.74 -20.43
N GLY A 52 13.87 -27.26 -20.26
CA GLY A 52 14.21 -28.58 -19.74
C GLY A 52 14.18 -28.65 -18.21
N ASP A 53 14.49 -27.55 -17.54
CA ASP A 53 14.62 -27.45 -16.09
C ASP A 53 13.60 -26.48 -15.47
N GLY A 54 13.05 -26.88 -14.32
CA GLY A 54 11.99 -26.14 -13.62
C GLY A 54 10.65 -26.05 -14.35
N ASN A 55 9.70 -25.35 -13.73
CA ASN A 55 8.42 -24.98 -14.33
C ASN A 55 8.54 -23.59 -14.96
N VAL A 56 8.39 -23.53 -16.28
CA VAL A 56 8.47 -22.27 -17.03
C VAL A 56 7.06 -21.72 -17.22
N THR A 57 6.86 -20.47 -16.82
CA THR A 57 5.59 -19.74 -16.96
C THR A 57 5.83 -18.48 -17.78
N LEU A 58 5.07 -18.33 -18.86
CA LEU A 58 5.12 -17.15 -19.72
C LEU A 58 3.87 -16.29 -19.45
N VAL A 59 4.08 -15.05 -19.01
CA VAL A 59 3.03 -14.04 -18.85
C VAL A 59 3.06 -13.11 -20.05
N LEU A 60 1.95 -13.00 -20.75
CA LEU A 60 1.73 -12.10 -21.88
C LEU A 60 0.85 -10.94 -21.41
N ASN A 61 1.29 -9.71 -21.58
CA ASN A 61 0.51 -8.53 -21.18
C ASN A 61 -0.44 -8.07 -22.30
N ASP A 62 -1.35 -7.19 -21.95
CA ASP A 62 -2.43 -6.73 -22.82
C ASP A 62 -1.90 -6.06 -24.11
N GLU A 63 -0.74 -5.42 -24.05
CA GLU A 63 -0.08 -4.80 -25.20
C GLU A 63 0.19 -5.80 -26.33
N LEU A 64 0.41 -7.08 -25.98
CA LEU A 64 0.72 -8.15 -26.89
C LEU A 64 -0.52 -8.97 -27.28
N THR A 65 -1.49 -9.13 -26.39
CA THR A 65 -2.63 -10.04 -26.58
C THR A 65 -3.90 -9.32 -27.06
N ASN A 66 -4.06 -8.03 -26.74
CA ASN A 66 -5.31 -7.26 -26.81
C ASN A 66 -6.51 -7.95 -26.12
N GLN A 67 -6.25 -8.81 -25.14
CA GLN A 67 -7.22 -9.66 -24.45
C GLN A 67 -7.04 -9.63 -22.91
N GLY A 68 -6.25 -8.68 -22.40
CA GLY A 68 -5.79 -8.65 -21.02
C GLY A 68 -4.55 -9.51 -20.78
N ARG A 69 -4.15 -9.65 -19.51
CA ARG A 69 -3.00 -10.46 -19.13
C ARG A 69 -3.34 -11.94 -19.28
N LEU A 70 -2.55 -12.65 -20.07
CA LEU A 70 -2.65 -14.09 -20.26
C LEU A 70 -1.41 -14.81 -19.72
N VAL A 71 -1.57 -16.08 -19.41
CA VAL A 71 -0.50 -16.95 -18.92
C VAL A 71 -0.45 -18.25 -19.71
N VAL A 72 0.75 -18.71 -20.02
CA VAL A 72 1.02 -19.98 -20.67
C VAL A 72 1.93 -20.81 -19.77
N THR A 73 1.42 -21.96 -19.34
CA THR A 73 2.13 -22.95 -18.51
C THR A 73 2.31 -24.30 -19.23
N ASP A 74 1.65 -24.50 -20.38
CA ASP A 74 1.80 -25.73 -21.17
C ASP A 74 3.22 -25.84 -21.73
N ARG A 75 3.98 -26.75 -21.14
CA ARG A 75 5.38 -27.01 -21.49
C ARG A 75 5.55 -27.49 -22.94
N SER A 76 4.60 -28.26 -23.46
CA SER A 76 4.67 -28.76 -24.84
C SER A 76 4.43 -27.65 -25.85
N ALA A 77 3.50 -26.74 -25.55
CA ALA A 77 3.25 -25.55 -26.36
C ALA A 77 4.43 -24.58 -26.32
N LEU A 78 4.99 -24.31 -25.13
CA LEU A 78 6.20 -23.50 -24.98
C LEU A 78 7.39 -24.09 -25.77
N ALA A 79 7.58 -25.41 -25.73
CA ALA A 79 8.64 -26.08 -26.48
C ALA A 79 8.41 -26.03 -28.01
N ALA A 80 7.16 -26.18 -28.46
CA ALA A 80 6.82 -26.08 -29.88
C ALA A 80 7.02 -24.65 -30.40
N ALA A 81 6.73 -23.65 -29.58
CA ALA A 81 6.87 -22.24 -29.89
C ALA A 81 8.33 -21.73 -29.80
N GLN A 82 9.27 -22.52 -29.28
CA GLN A 82 10.61 -22.07 -28.94
C GLN A 82 11.41 -21.48 -30.13
N ALA A 83 11.17 -22.00 -31.33
CA ALA A 83 11.86 -21.55 -32.56
C ALA A 83 10.98 -20.71 -33.48
N THR A 84 9.71 -20.48 -33.13
CA THR A 84 8.74 -19.80 -33.99
C THR A 84 8.13 -18.57 -33.35
N ALA A 85 8.06 -18.51 -32.02
CA ALA A 85 7.50 -17.35 -31.33
C ALA A 85 8.46 -16.17 -31.44
N PHE A 86 8.02 -15.12 -32.15
CA PHE A 86 8.82 -13.93 -32.38
C PHE A 86 8.02 -12.65 -32.19
N VAL A 87 8.77 -11.59 -31.90
CA VAL A 87 8.29 -10.20 -31.94
C VAL A 87 9.29 -9.36 -32.71
N THR A 88 8.81 -8.39 -33.47
CA THR A 88 9.61 -7.36 -34.11
C THR A 88 8.89 -6.02 -33.98
N VAL A 89 9.63 -4.93 -34.16
CA VAL A 89 9.10 -3.56 -34.20
C VAL A 89 8.77 -3.18 -35.64
N SER A 90 7.73 -2.36 -35.82
CA SER A 90 7.56 -1.69 -37.11
C SER A 90 8.72 -0.72 -37.35
N THR A 91 9.23 -0.67 -38.59
CA THR A 91 10.28 0.29 -38.97
C THR A 91 9.81 1.75 -38.84
N GLU A 92 8.51 1.99 -38.96
CA GLU A 92 7.91 3.33 -38.89
C GLU A 92 7.92 3.94 -37.48
N GLU A 93 7.90 3.11 -36.44
CA GLU A 93 7.84 3.57 -35.05
C GLU A 93 9.23 3.73 -34.40
N GLY A 94 10.28 3.12 -34.96
CA GLY A 94 11.68 3.38 -34.58
C GLY A 94 12.10 2.89 -33.18
N GLY A 95 11.38 1.94 -32.59
CA GLY A 95 11.76 1.29 -31.33
C GLY A 95 12.71 0.11 -31.52
N THR A 96 13.23 -0.47 -30.42
CA THR A 96 13.84 -1.81 -30.42
C THR A 96 13.20 -2.66 -29.33
N VAL A 97 12.99 -3.94 -29.65
CA VAL A 97 12.62 -4.94 -28.66
C VAL A 97 13.89 -5.57 -28.10
N GLU A 98 13.94 -5.73 -26.78
CA GLU A 98 15.03 -6.42 -26.10
C GLU A 98 14.48 -7.48 -25.15
N LEU A 99 15.23 -8.59 -25.05
CA LEU A 99 15.09 -9.56 -23.98
C LEU A 99 16.09 -9.21 -22.88
N ILE A 100 15.59 -8.76 -21.74
CA ILE A 100 16.43 -8.45 -20.57
C ILE A 100 16.40 -9.67 -19.65
N GLU A 101 17.55 -10.31 -19.50
CA GLU A 101 17.77 -11.37 -18.51
C GLU A 101 17.95 -10.74 -17.14
N ALA A 102 17.16 -11.19 -16.16
CA ALA A 102 17.22 -10.85 -14.73
C ALA A 102 17.30 -9.34 -14.36
N GLY A 103 16.29 -8.85 -13.64
CA GLY A 103 16.28 -7.48 -13.11
C GLY A 103 14.86 -7.00 -12.80
N ALA A 104 14.73 -5.78 -12.27
CA ALA A 104 13.42 -5.16 -12.12
C ALA A 104 12.78 -4.98 -13.51
N PRO A 105 11.51 -5.38 -13.72
CA PRO A 105 10.88 -5.28 -15.01
C PRO A 105 10.85 -3.80 -15.44
N PRO A 106 11.32 -3.48 -16.66
CA PRO A 106 11.26 -2.13 -17.20
C PRO A 106 9.81 -1.64 -17.33
N GLN A 107 9.62 -0.32 -17.43
CA GLN A 107 8.29 0.30 -17.51
C GLN A 107 7.45 -0.16 -18.71
N TYR A 108 8.08 -0.69 -19.76
CA TYR A 108 7.45 -1.11 -21.01
C TYR A 108 7.62 -2.61 -21.28
N ALA A 109 7.48 -3.42 -20.23
CA ALA A 109 7.49 -4.87 -20.32
C ALA A 109 6.15 -5.40 -20.84
N PHE A 110 6.16 -6.12 -21.96
CA PHE A 110 4.93 -6.66 -22.58
C PHE A 110 4.86 -8.20 -22.53
N ALA A 111 5.95 -8.87 -22.17
CA ALA A 111 5.93 -10.27 -21.77
C ALA A 111 7.01 -10.56 -20.72
N LYS A 112 6.74 -11.51 -19.83
CA LYS A 112 7.65 -11.90 -18.74
C LYS A 112 7.75 -13.42 -18.67
N ILE A 113 8.96 -13.94 -18.52
CA ILE A 113 9.25 -15.36 -18.42
C ILE A 113 9.74 -15.65 -17.01
N TYR A 114 9.06 -16.57 -16.34
CA TYR A 114 9.40 -17.04 -15.01
C TYR A 114 9.85 -18.50 -15.06
N ARG A 115 10.79 -18.86 -14.19
CA ARG A 115 11.14 -20.25 -13.87
C ARG A 115 10.97 -20.45 -12.38
N ASP A 116 10.17 -21.44 -12.01
CA ASP A 116 9.89 -21.77 -10.60
C ASP A 116 9.52 -20.52 -9.79
N ASP A 117 8.65 -19.70 -10.37
CA ASP A 117 8.14 -18.45 -9.77
C ASP A 117 9.15 -17.29 -9.65
N ILE A 118 10.31 -17.42 -10.30
CA ILE A 118 11.37 -16.41 -10.34
C ILE A 118 11.47 -15.83 -11.75
N LEU A 119 11.46 -14.51 -11.86
CA LEU A 119 11.62 -13.82 -13.14
C LEU A 119 13.01 -14.10 -13.72
N VAL A 120 13.06 -14.74 -14.89
CA VAL A 120 14.32 -15.05 -15.59
C VAL A 120 14.57 -14.10 -16.76
N ALA A 121 13.51 -13.69 -17.45
CA ALA A 121 13.62 -12.82 -18.61
C ALA A 121 12.39 -11.92 -18.74
N THR A 122 12.58 -10.72 -19.24
CA THR A 122 11.51 -9.79 -19.59
C THR A 122 11.69 -9.32 -21.02
N LEU A 123 10.62 -9.38 -21.81
CA LEU A 123 10.57 -8.72 -23.10
C LEU A 123 10.08 -7.30 -22.88
N THR A 124 10.87 -6.35 -23.36
CA THR A 124 10.58 -4.93 -23.22
C THR A 124 10.83 -4.19 -24.50
N CYS A 125 10.27 -3.00 -24.54
CA CYS A 125 10.70 -1.98 -25.45
C CYS A 125 11.64 -0.97 -24.81
N THR A 126 12.67 -0.60 -25.55
CA THR A 126 13.71 0.36 -25.12
C THR A 126 13.23 1.80 -25.19
N THR A 127 12.18 2.06 -25.95
CA THR A 127 11.54 3.36 -26.11
C THR A 127 10.04 3.24 -25.88
N THR A 128 9.38 4.36 -25.61
CA THR A 128 7.91 4.47 -25.57
C THR A 128 7.24 4.22 -26.92
N LEU A 129 8.03 3.99 -27.98
CA LEU A 129 7.57 3.98 -29.35
C LEU A 129 7.23 2.59 -29.86
N CYS A 130 7.52 1.52 -29.12
CA CYS A 130 6.99 0.23 -29.51
C CYS A 130 5.47 0.19 -29.31
N GLY A 131 4.76 0.01 -30.42
CA GLY A 131 3.34 -0.25 -30.43
C GLY A 131 2.99 -1.13 -31.63
N GLY A 132 1.71 -1.41 -31.82
CA GLY A 132 1.25 -2.01 -33.08
C GLY A 132 1.78 -3.43 -33.35
N PHE A 133 1.77 -4.32 -32.34
CA PHE A 133 2.02 -5.75 -32.57
C PHE A 133 0.89 -6.36 -33.40
N THR A 134 1.03 -6.26 -34.72
CA THR A 134 0.17 -6.92 -35.70
C THR A 134 0.71 -8.32 -36.01
N PRO A 135 -0.09 -9.19 -36.65
CA PRO A 135 0.39 -10.50 -37.11
C PRO A 135 1.59 -10.45 -38.08
N GLU A 136 1.90 -9.28 -38.66
CA GLU A 136 3.09 -9.07 -39.51
C GLU A 136 4.35 -8.79 -38.69
N HIS A 137 4.19 -8.37 -37.43
CA HIS A 137 5.27 -8.00 -36.52
C HIS A 137 5.42 -8.95 -35.33
N MET A 138 4.63 -10.02 -35.30
CA MET A 138 4.63 -10.98 -34.21
C MET A 138 3.97 -12.30 -34.64
N ASP A 139 4.55 -13.41 -34.19
CA ASP A 139 3.85 -14.70 -34.15
C ASP A 139 3.88 -15.27 -32.73
N ILE A 140 2.73 -15.27 -32.09
CA ILE A 140 2.46 -15.92 -30.79
C ILE A 140 1.21 -16.80 -30.87
N SER A 141 0.72 -17.07 -32.08
CA SER A 141 -0.58 -17.71 -32.31
C SER A 141 -0.72 -19.03 -31.56
N THR A 142 0.30 -19.88 -31.66
CA THR A 142 0.41 -21.17 -30.96
C THR A 142 0.42 -21.05 -29.44
N LEU A 143 0.90 -19.93 -28.89
CA LEU A 143 0.87 -19.65 -27.45
C LEU A 143 -0.53 -19.22 -27.02
N LEU A 144 -1.21 -18.40 -27.82
CA LEU A 144 -2.58 -17.95 -27.55
C LEU A 144 -3.58 -19.11 -27.54
N ASP A 145 -3.37 -20.16 -28.34
CA ASP A 145 -4.24 -21.34 -28.38
C ASP A 145 -4.33 -22.09 -27.04
N VAL A 146 -3.30 -21.95 -26.19
CA VAL A 146 -3.22 -22.59 -24.86
C VAL A 146 -3.19 -21.58 -23.71
N ALA A 147 -3.20 -20.29 -24.01
CA ALA A 147 -3.10 -19.25 -23.01
C ALA A 147 -4.39 -19.14 -22.20
N GLN A 148 -4.24 -18.95 -20.89
CA GLN A 148 -5.36 -18.77 -19.96
C GLN A 148 -5.35 -17.35 -19.39
N PRO A 149 -6.51 -16.78 -19.01
CA PRO A 149 -6.56 -15.50 -18.29
C PRO A 149 -5.80 -15.58 -16.97
N LEU A 150 -4.91 -14.61 -16.72
CA LEU A 150 -4.17 -14.56 -15.47
C LEU A 150 -5.06 -13.94 -14.36
N THR A 151 -5.50 -14.76 -13.41
CA THR A 151 -6.44 -14.34 -12.36
C THR A 151 -5.76 -14.22 -11.00
N SER A 152 -5.80 -13.03 -10.40
CA SER A 152 -5.27 -12.81 -9.05
C SER A 152 -6.24 -13.31 -7.98
N ALA A 153 -5.69 -13.98 -6.98
CA ALA A 153 -6.34 -14.33 -5.73
C ALA A 153 -5.69 -13.56 -4.58
N GLN A 154 -6.51 -13.10 -3.65
CA GLN A 154 -6.08 -12.40 -2.45
C GLN A 154 -6.66 -13.11 -1.23
N SER A 155 -5.82 -13.37 -0.24
CA SER A 155 -6.20 -13.92 1.05
C SER A 155 -5.65 -13.06 2.19
N SER A 156 -6.42 -12.96 3.27
CA SER A 156 -6.06 -12.25 4.49
C SER A 156 -6.15 -13.18 5.69
N PHE A 157 -5.15 -13.12 6.57
CA PHE A 157 -5.05 -14.00 7.74
C PHE A 157 -4.79 -13.17 9.00
N ASP A 158 -5.49 -13.51 10.09
CA ASP A 158 -5.31 -12.89 11.41
C ASP A 158 -4.36 -13.69 12.30
N ALA A 159 -3.83 -14.82 11.81
CA ALA A 159 -2.90 -15.70 12.51
C ALA A 159 -1.73 -16.09 11.59
N TYR A 160 -0.51 -16.01 12.14
CA TYR A 160 0.71 -16.33 11.39
C TYR A 160 0.75 -17.77 10.86
N ASP A 161 0.29 -18.72 11.67
CA ASP A 161 0.37 -20.15 11.31
C ASP A 161 -0.54 -20.47 10.12
N ASP A 162 -1.72 -19.84 10.03
CA ASP A 162 -2.64 -19.98 8.89
C ASP A 162 -2.06 -19.34 7.63
N TYR A 163 -1.48 -18.14 7.76
CA TYR A 163 -0.75 -17.47 6.69
C TYR A 163 0.39 -18.35 6.14
N LEU A 164 1.22 -18.89 7.04
CA LEU A 164 2.36 -19.71 6.66
C LEU A 164 1.92 -21.00 5.96
N ALA A 165 0.87 -21.66 6.48
CA ALA A 165 0.30 -22.83 5.85
C ALA A 165 -0.22 -22.55 4.43
N SER A 166 -0.89 -21.40 4.21
CA SER A 166 -1.32 -20.98 2.88
C SER A 166 -0.16 -20.61 1.96
N PHE A 167 0.87 -19.94 2.47
CA PHE A 167 2.09 -19.65 1.72
C PHE A 167 2.80 -20.94 1.27
N GLU A 168 2.92 -21.93 2.16
CA GLU A 168 3.50 -23.23 1.83
C GLU A 168 2.65 -23.98 0.79
N ALA A 169 1.33 -23.94 0.91
CA ALA A 169 0.41 -24.54 -0.06
C ALA A 169 0.54 -23.93 -1.47
N VAL A 170 0.72 -22.60 -1.56
CA VAL A 170 0.98 -21.92 -2.85
C VAL A 170 2.31 -22.39 -3.45
N ASN A 171 3.39 -22.49 -2.67
CA ASN A 171 4.69 -22.94 -3.17
C ASN A 171 4.78 -24.45 -3.46
N ALA A 172 3.87 -25.25 -2.94
CA ALA A 172 3.90 -26.71 -3.07
C ALA A 172 3.38 -27.20 -4.44
N THR A 173 2.70 -26.36 -5.21
CA THR A 173 2.09 -26.74 -6.49
C THR A 173 2.46 -25.75 -7.60
N THR A 174 2.21 -26.15 -8.84
CA THR A 174 2.33 -25.27 -10.02
C THR A 174 0.99 -24.62 -10.39
N GLU A 175 -0.07 -24.94 -9.65
CA GLU A 175 -1.41 -24.41 -9.85
C GLU A 175 -1.56 -23.01 -9.25
N TYR A 176 -0.65 -22.61 -8.37
CA TYR A 176 -0.59 -21.30 -7.76
C TYR A 176 0.83 -20.75 -7.84
N MET A 177 0.98 -19.45 -8.12
CA MET A 177 2.29 -18.80 -8.25
C MET A 177 2.21 -17.34 -7.82
N PHE A 178 3.30 -16.77 -7.31
CA PHE A 178 3.35 -15.34 -6.96
C PHE A 178 3.68 -14.46 -8.17
N LEU A 179 4.56 -14.92 -9.05
CA LEU A 179 5.07 -14.20 -10.23
C LEU A 179 5.51 -12.77 -9.86
N ASP A 180 4.89 -11.75 -10.45
CA ASP A 180 5.16 -10.35 -10.11
C ASP A 180 4.46 -9.84 -8.86
N LEU A 181 3.61 -10.65 -8.21
CA LEU A 181 3.02 -10.34 -6.90
C LEU A 181 3.91 -10.81 -5.74
N ARG A 182 5.03 -11.50 -6.02
CA ARG A 182 5.97 -11.92 -4.98
C ARG A 182 6.42 -10.69 -4.18
N PRO A 183 6.10 -10.61 -2.88
CA PRO A 183 6.50 -9.48 -2.05
C PRO A 183 8.02 -9.31 -2.05
N ALA A 184 8.46 -8.05 -1.92
CA ALA A 184 9.87 -7.76 -1.68
C ALA A 184 10.32 -8.34 -0.34
N ASP A 185 11.61 -8.64 -0.21
CA ASP A 185 12.16 -9.24 1.00
C ASP A 185 11.89 -8.39 2.26
N PRO A 186 11.54 -9.00 3.40
CA PRO A 186 11.48 -10.45 3.63
C PRO A 186 10.18 -11.13 3.14
N PHE A 187 10.32 -12.31 2.49
CA PHE A 187 9.21 -13.18 2.09
C PHE A 187 9.52 -14.68 2.35
N PRO A 188 8.68 -15.45 3.07
CA PRO A 188 7.39 -15.07 3.66
C PRO A 188 7.53 -13.95 4.68
N LEU A 189 6.43 -13.25 4.97
CA LEU A 189 6.40 -12.19 5.97
C LEU A 189 6.87 -12.76 7.32
N GLU A 190 7.59 -11.95 8.08
CA GLU A 190 7.96 -12.30 9.45
C GLU A 190 6.73 -12.26 10.35
N LYS A 191 6.72 -13.12 11.38
CA LYS A 191 5.66 -13.11 12.39
C LYS A 191 5.60 -11.73 13.06
N GLN A 192 4.46 -11.08 12.92
CA GLN A 192 4.15 -9.83 13.60
C GLN A 192 3.77 -10.12 15.06
N THR A 193 3.99 -9.14 15.93
CA THR A 193 3.55 -9.22 17.33
C THR A 193 2.36 -8.30 17.50
N ALA A 194 1.19 -8.83 17.84
CA ALA A 194 0.01 -8.03 18.17
C ALA A 194 0.30 -7.06 19.32
N ARG A 195 -0.32 -5.88 19.30
CA ARG A 195 -0.14 -4.84 20.32
C ARG A 195 -1.45 -4.16 20.66
N MET A 196 -1.53 -3.64 21.87
CA MET A 196 -2.58 -2.71 22.27
C MET A 196 -2.07 -1.68 23.26
N GLU A 197 -2.76 -0.54 23.30
CA GLU A 197 -2.65 0.45 24.37
C GLU A 197 -3.95 0.49 25.15
N LEU A 198 -3.82 0.32 26.45
CA LEU A 198 -4.91 0.26 27.40
C LEU A 198 -4.86 1.51 28.28
N ALA A 199 -5.84 2.39 28.16
CA ALA A 199 -6.09 3.41 29.17
C ALA A 199 -6.75 2.75 30.39
N LEU A 200 -6.19 2.97 31.57
CA LEU A 200 -6.83 2.60 32.82
C LEU A 200 -7.61 3.80 33.39
N PRO A 201 -8.53 3.59 34.36
CA PRO A 201 -9.22 4.69 35.00
C PRO A 201 -8.25 5.76 35.50
N THR A 202 -8.52 7.02 35.15
CA THR A 202 -7.67 8.16 35.49
C THR A 202 -7.46 8.22 37.02
N LEU A 203 -6.20 8.36 37.42
CA LEU A 203 -5.82 8.51 38.83
C LEU A 203 -6.25 9.89 39.34
N VAL A 204 -6.88 9.90 40.52
CA VAL A 204 -7.29 11.13 41.20
C VAL A 204 -6.65 11.17 42.57
N THR A 205 -5.64 12.01 42.71
CA THR A 205 -4.83 12.11 43.94
C THR A 205 -5.07 13.45 44.63
N PRO A 206 -4.98 13.54 45.97
CA PRO A 206 -5.01 14.83 46.64
C PRO A 206 -3.87 15.73 46.13
N ALA A 207 -4.11 17.03 45.95
CA ALA A 207 -3.13 17.92 45.31
C ALA A 207 -1.77 18.00 46.05
N ASN A 208 -1.78 17.74 47.35
CA ASN A 208 -0.61 17.69 48.22
C ASN A 208 0.02 16.29 48.36
N ALA A 209 -0.56 15.26 47.75
CA ALA A 209 0.04 13.94 47.72
C ALA A 209 1.25 13.92 46.79
N ALA A 210 2.31 13.22 47.22
CA ALA A 210 3.43 12.92 46.34
C ALA A 210 3.02 11.81 45.36
N PHE A 211 3.16 12.06 44.07
CA PHE A 211 2.99 11.04 43.04
C PHE A 211 4.34 10.33 42.82
N ASP A 212 4.39 9.04 43.10
CA ASP A 212 5.53 8.18 42.77
C ASP A 212 5.19 7.32 41.54
N PRO A 213 5.73 7.64 40.36
CA PRO A 213 5.44 6.89 39.13
C PRO A 213 5.89 5.43 39.21
N ASN A 214 6.89 5.09 40.04
CA ASN A 214 7.34 3.70 40.18
C ASN A 214 6.32 2.86 40.95
N VAL A 215 5.75 3.45 42.02
CA VAL A 215 4.70 2.79 42.82
C VAL A 215 3.42 2.64 41.99
N ALA A 216 3.03 3.70 41.27
CA ALA A 216 1.87 3.65 40.37
C ALA A 216 2.06 2.64 39.24
N SER A 217 3.27 2.56 38.65
CA SER A 217 3.59 1.58 37.60
C SER A 217 3.54 0.15 38.14
N ALA A 218 4.10 -0.10 39.32
CA ALA A 218 4.03 -1.42 39.96
C ALA A 218 2.59 -1.85 40.26
N LEU A 219 1.73 -0.93 40.71
CA LEU A 219 0.32 -1.18 40.92
C LEU A 219 -0.39 -1.50 39.59
N ALA A 220 -0.21 -0.67 38.56
CA ALA A 220 -0.79 -0.90 37.23
C ALA A 220 -0.40 -2.27 36.66
N ARG A 221 0.88 -2.66 36.80
CA ARG A 221 1.34 -4.00 36.40
C ARG A 221 0.67 -5.11 37.21
N THR A 222 0.58 -4.95 38.53
CA THR A 222 -0.05 -5.94 39.42
C THR A 222 -1.52 -6.20 39.08
N ILE A 223 -2.25 -5.18 38.62
CA ILE A 223 -3.67 -5.33 38.25
C ILE A 223 -3.87 -5.81 36.80
N VAL A 224 -2.98 -5.43 35.88
CA VAL A 224 -3.11 -5.78 34.44
C VAL A 224 -2.54 -7.17 34.14
N GLU A 225 -1.35 -7.51 34.64
CA GLU A 225 -0.65 -8.76 34.30
C GLU A 225 -1.51 -10.03 34.50
N PRO A 226 -2.27 -10.19 35.60
CA PRO A 226 -3.08 -11.39 35.83
C PRO A 226 -4.23 -11.59 34.83
N LEU A 227 -4.59 -10.55 34.07
CA LEU A 227 -5.70 -10.56 33.12
C LEU A 227 -5.22 -10.70 31.66
N LEU A 228 -3.90 -10.75 31.44
CA LEU A 228 -3.33 -10.94 30.12
C LEU A 228 -3.38 -12.42 29.71
N PRO A 229 -3.60 -12.72 28.42
CA PRO A 229 -3.48 -14.08 27.91
C PRO A 229 -2.02 -14.55 27.91
N ASP A 230 -1.82 -15.86 27.78
CA ASP A 230 -0.48 -16.46 27.70
C ASP A 230 0.35 -15.83 26.57
N GLY A 231 1.59 -15.47 26.87
CA GLY A 231 2.52 -14.85 25.91
C GLY A 231 2.37 -13.34 25.75
N ALA A 232 1.32 -12.73 26.31
CA ALA A 232 1.20 -11.27 26.36
C ALA A 232 2.00 -10.67 27.52
N GLN A 233 2.55 -9.47 27.32
CA GLN A 233 3.39 -8.80 28.30
C GLN A 233 3.23 -7.28 28.25
N ILE A 234 3.32 -6.64 29.41
CA ILE A 234 3.34 -5.17 29.52
C ILE A 234 4.72 -4.66 29.13
N SER A 235 4.81 -3.96 27.99
CA SER A 235 6.04 -3.30 27.57
C SER A 235 6.30 -2.03 28.39
N GLU A 236 5.27 -1.22 28.61
CA GLU A 236 5.41 0.09 29.24
C GLU A 236 4.16 0.50 30.02
N VAL A 237 4.35 1.34 31.04
CA VAL A 237 3.28 2.09 31.71
C VAL A 237 3.65 3.56 31.65
N VAL A 238 2.82 4.35 30.98
CA VAL A 238 3.02 5.78 30.73
C VAL A 238 2.04 6.59 31.57
N PHE A 239 2.54 7.69 32.12
CA PHE A 239 1.74 8.66 32.88
C PHE A 239 1.73 9.99 32.14
N THR A 240 0.54 10.44 31.76
CA THR A 240 0.33 11.67 30.97
C THR A 240 -0.71 12.56 31.63
N ALA A 241 -0.92 13.76 31.05
CA ALA A 241 -1.95 14.70 31.46
C ALA A 241 -1.96 15.04 32.96
N THR A 242 -0.79 14.95 33.63
CA THR A 242 -0.68 15.22 35.06
C THR A 242 -0.90 16.70 35.37
N GLY A 243 -1.97 17.01 36.10
CA GLY A 243 -2.29 18.40 36.40
C GLY A 243 -3.47 18.59 37.34
N GLU A 244 -3.70 19.85 37.72
CA GLU A 244 -4.90 20.25 38.44
C GLU A 244 -6.13 20.12 37.53
N GLY A 245 -7.27 19.82 38.14
CA GLY A 245 -8.54 19.96 37.43
C GLY A 245 -8.82 21.43 37.12
N LEU A 246 -9.60 21.67 36.07
CA LEU A 246 -10.15 22.95 35.69
C LEU A 246 -11.64 22.92 35.93
N VAL A 247 -12.18 24.02 36.46
CA VAL A 247 -13.62 24.18 36.58
C VAL A 247 -14.19 24.41 35.18
N ALA A 248 -15.19 23.61 34.82
CA ALA A 248 -15.94 23.75 33.59
C ALA A 248 -17.43 23.93 33.90
N ASP A 249 -18.14 24.53 32.95
CA ASP A 249 -19.60 24.57 32.94
C ASP A 249 -20.14 23.13 32.78
N GLY A 250 -21.10 22.75 33.63
CA GLY A 250 -21.59 21.38 33.73
C GLY A 250 -22.35 20.91 32.48
N ASP A 251 -23.00 21.84 31.77
CA ASP A 251 -23.78 21.51 30.58
C ASP A 251 -22.91 21.44 29.32
N SER A 252 -22.00 22.41 29.14
CA SER A 252 -21.21 22.55 27.92
C SER A 252 -19.79 21.97 28.01
N GLY A 253 -19.30 21.67 29.21
CA GLY A 253 -17.91 21.24 29.44
C GLY A 253 -16.87 22.31 29.12
N THR A 254 -17.30 23.56 28.91
CA THR A 254 -16.41 24.68 28.57
C THR A 254 -15.71 25.19 29.83
N PRO A 255 -14.39 25.42 29.81
CA PRO A 255 -13.69 25.96 30.97
C PRO A 255 -14.26 27.30 31.41
N VAL A 256 -14.54 27.42 32.71
CA VAL A 256 -14.96 28.68 33.33
C VAL A 256 -13.73 29.58 33.46
N LEU A 257 -13.86 30.83 33.01
CA LEU A 257 -12.75 31.78 32.97
C LEU A 257 -12.87 32.85 34.05
N ALA A 258 -11.77 33.17 34.73
CA ALA A 258 -11.62 34.34 35.58
C ALA A 258 -10.52 35.24 35.02
N GLY A 259 -10.85 36.49 34.65
CA GLY A 259 -9.88 37.41 34.05
C GLY A 259 -9.29 36.93 32.71
N GLY A 260 -10.02 36.06 31.98
CA GLY A 260 -9.59 35.49 30.70
C GLY A 260 -8.79 34.18 30.81
N ALA A 261 -8.53 33.66 32.01
CA ALA A 261 -7.83 32.40 32.22
C ALA A 261 -8.73 31.33 32.87
N PRO A 262 -8.58 30.03 32.55
CA PRO A 262 -9.30 28.95 33.21
C PRO A 262 -9.10 28.94 34.72
N ILE A 263 -10.16 28.62 35.47
CA ILE A 263 -10.11 28.52 36.93
C ILE A 263 -9.65 27.11 37.33
N PRO A 264 -8.51 26.94 38.01
CA PRO A 264 -8.09 25.65 38.53
C PRO A 264 -8.89 25.24 39.77
N PHE A 265 -9.12 23.93 39.92
CA PHE A 265 -9.62 23.28 41.12
C PHE A 265 -8.45 22.67 41.89
N PRO A 266 -8.04 23.25 43.04
CA PRO A 266 -6.75 22.97 43.66
C PRO A 266 -6.74 21.77 44.62
N ALA A 267 -7.87 21.05 44.77
CA ALA A 267 -7.96 20.00 45.78
C ALA A 267 -7.36 18.66 45.32
N VAL A 268 -7.36 18.40 44.01
CA VAL A 268 -6.90 17.14 43.43
C VAL A 268 -6.03 17.36 42.20
N LYS A 269 -5.23 16.34 41.88
CA LYS A 269 -4.51 16.19 40.63
C LYS A 269 -4.96 14.94 39.91
N PHE A 270 -5.11 15.07 38.60
CA PHE A 270 -5.45 14.00 37.68
C PHE A 270 -4.18 13.48 37.03
N THR A 271 -4.13 12.19 36.69
CA THR A 271 -3.05 11.59 35.91
C THR A 271 -3.61 10.43 35.11
N ASP A 272 -3.46 10.49 33.79
CA ASP A 272 -3.85 9.39 32.92
C ASP A 272 -2.78 8.29 32.99
N VAL A 273 -3.25 7.05 32.92
CA VAL A 273 -2.40 5.86 32.99
C VAL A 273 -2.66 5.03 31.75
N THR A 274 -1.65 4.97 30.87
CA THR A 274 -1.70 4.14 29.67
C THR A 274 -0.74 2.97 29.83
N VAL A 275 -1.19 1.77 29.52
CA VAL A 275 -0.41 0.54 29.56
C VAL A 275 -0.25 0.01 28.15
N SER A 276 0.99 -0.04 27.66
CA SER A 276 1.32 -0.63 26.36
C SER A 276 1.60 -2.12 26.54
N ILE A 277 0.95 -2.94 25.73
CA ILE A 277 0.95 -4.39 25.87
C ILE A 277 1.30 -5.01 24.52
N GLN A 278 2.21 -6.00 24.54
CA GLN A 278 2.62 -6.79 23.38
C GLN A 278 2.08 -8.21 23.51
N GLY A 279 1.90 -8.89 22.38
CA GLY A 279 1.40 -10.26 22.28
C GLY A 279 -0.13 -10.37 22.25
N VAL A 280 -0.86 -9.25 22.32
CA VAL A 280 -2.32 -9.22 22.29
C VAL A 280 -2.80 -7.86 21.78
N SER A 281 -3.92 -7.85 21.06
CA SER A 281 -4.56 -6.64 20.52
C SER A 281 -5.94 -6.35 21.11
N THR A 282 -6.49 -7.27 21.90
CA THR A 282 -7.82 -7.16 22.51
C THR A 282 -7.88 -7.78 23.91
N LEU A 283 -8.84 -7.35 24.72
CA LEU A 283 -9.16 -8.00 25.99
C LEU A 283 -10.64 -8.39 26.01
N SER A 284 -10.97 -9.42 26.79
CA SER A 284 -12.37 -9.75 27.04
C SER A 284 -13.08 -8.61 27.80
N SER A 285 -14.38 -8.46 27.58
CA SER A 285 -15.21 -7.49 28.29
C SER A 285 -15.10 -7.65 29.81
N ALA A 286 -15.08 -8.90 30.29
CA ALA A 286 -14.93 -9.20 31.70
C ALA A 286 -13.57 -8.76 32.30
N ALA A 287 -12.49 -8.80 31.50
CA ALA A 287 -11.19 -8.30 31.92
C ALA A 287 -11.19 -6.77 32.02
N LEU A 288 -11.79 -6.08 31.02
CA LEU A 288 -11.94 -4.63 31.05
C LEU A 288 -12.80 -4.18 32.24
N ASP A 289 -13.95 -4.82 32.46
CA ASP A 289 -14.82 -4.55 33.61
C ASP A 289 -14.08 -4.77 34.95
N SER A 290 -13.28 -5.83 35.02
CA SER A 290 -12.46 -6.10 36.20
C SER A 290 -11.46 -4.97 36.45
N LEU A 291 -10.77 -4.50 35.42
CA LEU A 291 -9.80 -3.40 35.49
C LEU A 291 -10.45 -2.08 35.86
N SER A 292 -11.63 -1.77 35.33
CA SER A 292 -12.42 -0.59 35.72
C SER A 292 -12.77 -0.61 37.21
N GLY A 293 -13.06 -1.80 37.76
CA GLY A 293 -13.37 -2.00 39.17
C GLY A 293 -12.15 -2.07 40.10
N GLN A 294 -10.92 -2.15 39.57
CA GLN A 294 -9.72 -2.18 40.42
C GLN A 294 -9.41 -0.77 40.96
N PRO A 295 -9.04 -0.65 42.25
CA PRO A 295 -8.73 0.63 42.85
C PRO A 295 -7.35 1.13 42.39
N LEU A 296 -7.31 1.77 41.22
CA LEU A 296 -6.36 2.84 40.99
C LEU A 296 -6.79 4.00 41.88
N GLN A 297 -5.85 4.62 42.60
CA GLN A 297 -6.15 5.61 43.64
C GLN A 297 -7.09 6.71 43.11
N ARG A 298 -8.36 6.67 43.54
CA ARG A 298 -9.39 7.66 43.21
C ARG A 298 -9.89 8.30 44.50
N THR A 299 -9.42 9.52 44.74
CA THR A 299 -9.88 10.36 45.83
C THR A 299 -11.25 10.91 45.46
N ASP A 300 -12.26 10.63 46.28
CA ASP A 300 -13.54 11.35 46.17
C ASP A 300 -13.33 12.81 46.56
N TYR A 301 -13.64 13.72 45.64
CA TYR A 301 -13.47 15.16 45.80
C TYR A 301 -14.80 15.92 45.71
N GLN A 302 -15.94 15.24 45.68
CA GLN A 302 -17.25 15.86 45.46
C GLN A 302 -17.54 16.95 46.51
N ASP A 303 -17.43 16.62 47.81
CA ASP A 303 -17.64 17.58 48.91
C ASP A 303 -16.70 18.80 48.81
N ALA A 304 -15.43 18.56 48.44
CA ALA A 304 -14.44 19.62 48.28
C ALA A 304 -14.77 20.52 47.09
N PHE A 305 -15.32 19.95 46.01
CA PHE A 305 -15.75 20.68 44.83
C PHE A 305 -17.02 21.50 45.09
N GLU A 306 -18.03 20.94 45.74
CA GLU A 306 -19.25 21.66 46.15
C GLU A 306 -18.91 22.86 47.05
N THR A 307 -17.98 22.66 47.98
CA THR A 307 -17.45 23.73 48.84
C THR A 307 -16.74 24.80 48.02
N PHE A 308 -15.91 24.40 47.04
CA PHE A 308 -15.23 25.34 46.15
C PHE A 308 -16.22 26.17 45.33
N VAL A 309 -17.23 25.56 44.72
CA VAL A 309 -18.26 26.29 43.96
C VAL A 309 -18.98 27.30 44.85
N THR A 310 -19.40 26.87 46.04
CA THR A 310 -20.15 27.72 46.97
C THR A 310 -19.31 28.90 47.47
N GLN A 311 -18.07 28.65 47.87
CA GLN A 311 -17.24 29.66 48.53
C GLN A 311 -16.42 30.50 47.55
N ARG A 312 -15.87 29.88 46.51
CA ARG A 312 -14.94 30.54 45.57
C ARG A 312 -15.66 31.11 44.35
N LEU A 313 -16.62 30.37 43.78
CA LEU A 313 -17.42 30.82 42.64
C LEU A 313 -18.67 31.60 43.10
N GLN A 314 -18.99 31.57 44.39
CA GLN A 314 -20.15 32.24 44.99
C GLN A 314 -21.48 31.81 44.33
N SER A 315 -21.56 30.55 43.90
CA SER A 315 -22.76 29.96 43.29
C SER A 315 -23.39 28.94 44.23
N SER A 316 -24.73 28.93 44.31
CA SER A 316 -25.49 27.91 45.06
C SER A 316 -25.79 26.65 44.25
N CYS A 317 -25.36 26.58 42.98
CA CYS A 317 -25.57 25.44 42.10
C CYS A 317 -24.22 24.75 41.84
N ALA A 318 -23.90 23.73 42.63
CA ALA A 318 -22.68 22.94 42.43
C ALA A 318 -22.76 22.11 41.15
N ASP A 319 -23.91 21.50 40.89
CA ASP A 319 -24.18 20.66 39.69
C ASP A 319 -24.13 21.44 38.38
N CYS A 320 -24.18 22.78 38.42
CA CYS A 320 -23.98 23.63 37.25
C CYS A 320 -22.51 23.65 36.79
N PHE A 321 -21.59 23.04 37.54
CA PHE A 321 -20.17 22.98 37.23
C PHE A 321 -19.66 21.55 37.31
N THR A 322 -18.55 21.30 36.61
CA THR A 322 -17.82 20.04 36.68
C THR A 322 -16.32 20.31 36.74
N VAL A 323 -15.55 19.26 37.06
CA VAL A 323 -14.09 19.30 36.97
C VAL A 323 -13.67 18.59 35.68
N LYS A 324 -12.93 19.31 34.84
CA LYS A 324 -12.33 18.80 33.60
C LYS A 324 -10.81 18.81 33.73
N MET A 325 -10.11 17.88 33.11
CA MET A 325 -8.65 17.92 32.99
C MET A 325 -8.17 18.32 31.59
N ASN A 326 -6.89 18.66 31.48
CA ASN A 326 -6.24 18.84 30.18
C ASN A 326 -5.90 17.46 29.61
N GLY A 327 -6.80 16.89 28.82
CA GLY A 327 -6.68 15.55 28.27
C GLY A 327 -8.04 14.86 28.20
N ASP A 328 -7.99 13.55 27.99
CA ASP A 328 -9.15 12.68 28.18
C ASP A 328 -9.31 12.36 29.67
N PHE A 329 -10.49 11.86 30.04
CA PHE A 329 -10.74 11.36 31.40
C PHE A 329 -11.39 9.99 31.25
N TYR A 330 -10.75 8.97 31.80
CA TYR A 330 -11.20 7.59 31.70
C TYR A 330 -11.83 7.17 33.01
N ASP A 331 -13.13 6.85 32.97
CA ASP A 331 -13.82 6.19 34.08
C ASP A 331 -13.63 4.68 34.08
N ASP A 332 -13.51 4.12 32.88
CA ASP A 332 -13.40 2.69 32.64
C ASP A 332 -12.10 2.37 31.89
N ALA A 333 -11.56 1.18 32.15
CA ALA A 333 -10.44 0.66 31.39
C ALA A 333 -10.85 0.48 29.92
N THR A 334 -10.12 1.13 29.00
CA THR A 334 -10.49 1.25 27.60
C THR A 334 -9.29 0.97 26.71
N ILE A 335 -9.47 0.16 25.67
CA ILE A 335 -8.45 -0.01 24.62
C ILE A 335 -8.49 1.23 23.72
N ILE A 336 -7.42 2.02 23.75
CA ILE A 336 -7.32 3.28 23.01
C ILE A 336 -6.54 3.13 21.69
N ALA A 337 -5.74 2.06 21.56
CA ALA A 337 -5.11 1.66 20.32
C ALA A 337 -5.03 0.12 20.23
N SER A 338 -5.19 -0.44 19.03
CA SER A 338 -5.16 -1.88 18.78
C SER A 338 -4.50 -2.16 17.44
N GLU A 339 -3.47 -3.00 17.45
CA GLU A 339 -2.72 -3.47 16.29
C GLU A 339 -2.75 -5.01 16.31
N PRO A 340 -3.78 -5.66 15.73
CA PRO A 340 -3.79 -7.12 15.59
C PRO A 340 -2.71 -7.60 14.61
N GLU A 341 -2.36 -8.89 14.71
CA GLU A 341 -1.64 -9.54 13.61
C GLU A 341 -2.50 -9.51 12.35
N SER A 342 -1.88 -9.20 11.21
CA SER A 342 -2.55 -9.29 9.91
C SER A 342 -1.54 -9.58 8.81
N TYR A 343 -1.86 -10.57 7.99
CA TYR A 343 -1.02 -11.01 6.88
C TYR A 343 -1.84 -11.06 5.60
N GLN A 344 -1.35 -10.40 4.56
CA GLN A 344 -1.92 -10.48 3.22
C GLN A 344 -1.05 -11.40 2.37
N LEU A 345 -1.71 -12.22 1.56
CA LEU A 345 -1.08 -13.11 0.60
C LEU A 345 -1.80 -12.94 -0.74
N ASP A 346 -1.11 -12.29 -1.67
CA ASP A 346 -1.54 -12.13 -3.05
C ASP A 346 -0.80 -13.13 -3.93
N TYR A 347 -1.53 -13.87 -4.77
CA TYR A 347 -0.97 -14.87 -5.68
C TYR A 347 -1.87 -15.01 -6.90
N TYR A 348 -1.45 -15.79 -7.89
CA TYR A 348 -2.23 -16.13 -9.08
C TYR A 348 -2.76 -17.56 -9.00
N ASP A 349 -4.02 -17.75 -9.39
CA ASP A 349 -4.60 -19.07 -9.67
C ASP A 349 -4.36 -19.40 -11.14
N LEU A 350 -3.57 -20.43 -11.40
CA LEU A 350 -3.14 -20.87 -12.74
C LEU A 350 -3.86 -22.14 -13.20
N ARG A 351 -4.86 -22.62 -12.45
CA ARG A 351 -5.67 -23.76 -12.89
C ARG A 351 -6.45 -23.36 -14.13
N GLU A 352 -6.65 -24.33 -15.03
CA GLU A 352 -7.53 -24.12 -16.20
C GLU A 352 -8.91 -23.65 -15.72
N ALA A 353 -9.42 -22.60 -16.36
CA ALA A 353 -10.76 -22.12 -16.07
C ALA A 353 -11.78 -23.27 -16.29
N PRO A 354 -12.73 -23.50 -15.37
CA PRO A 354 -13.65 -24.63 -15.41
C PRO A 354 -14.64 -24.62 -16.59
#